data_AF-A0A8W8LPN0-F1
#
_entry.id   AF-A0A8W8LPN0-F1
#
_cell.length_a   1.000
_cell.length_b   1.000
_cell.length_c   1.000
_cell.angle_alpha   90.00
_cell.angle_beta   90.00
_cell.angle_gamma   90.00
#
_symmetry.space_group_name_H-M   'P 1'
#
loop_
_entity.id
_entity.type
_entity.pdbx_description
1 polymer ?
#
loop_
_entity_poly.entity_id
_entity_poly.type
_entity_poly.pdbx_seq_one_letter_code
_entity_poly.pdbx_strand_id
1 'polypeptide(L)'
;MLIFVIFVAETCATQCQERGYNNCCEDYEWDEILGNCTRCKPGFYGINCNKTCRYPHFGYACQQNCSQCSEEVCDFAKGCSILKVVECYCIGYFSSFLKKTLGKQVSND
;
A
#
# COMPACT_ATOMS: atom_id res chain seq x y z
N MET A 1 -13.01 42.64 13.79
CA MET A 1 -13.98 41.72 14.43
C MET A 1 -13.69 40.33 13.90
N LEU A 2 -13.24 39.43 14.78
CA LEU A 2 -12.85 38.07 14.44
C LEU A 2 -14.09 37.29 14.00
N ILE A 3 -14.18 36.96 12.71
CA ILE A 3 -15.09 35.90 12.28
C ILE A 3 -14.25 34.62 12.28
N PHE A 4 -14.47 33.88 13.36
CA PHE A 4 -13.98 32.55 13.70
C PHE A 4 -13.63 31.70 12.48
N VAL A 5 -12.33 31.48 12.27
CA VAL A 5 -11.82 30.35 11.48
C VAL A 5 -12.13 29.11 12.29
N ILE A 6 -13.36 28.62 12.21
CA ILE A 6 -13.73 27.32 12.75
C ILE A 6 -12.93 26.32 11.92
N PHE A 7 -11.82 25.85 12.48
CA PHE A 7 -11.22 24.60 12.06
C PHE A 7 -12.31 23.56 12.26
N VAL A 8 -13.08 23.28 11.21
CA VAL A 8 -13.78 22.01 11.09
C VAL A 8 -12.64 21.01 11.00
N ALA A 9 -12.17 20.55 12.15
CA ALA A 9 -11.54 19.25 12.22
C ALA A 9 -12.63 18.31 11.73
N GLU A 10 -12.57 17.97 10.45
CA GLU A 10 -13.28 16.84 9.88
C GLU A 10 -12.78 15.62 10.65
N THR A 11 -13.38 15.35 11.80
CA THR A 11 -13.40 13.99 12.30
C THR A 11 -14.19 13.23 11.27
N CYS A 12 -13.49 12.68 10.28
CA CYS A 12 -14.03 11.67 9.39
C CYS A 12 -14.28 10.42 10.22
N ALA A 13 -15.42 10.44 10.90
CA ALA A 13 -16.14 9.29 11.38
C ALA A 13 -17.60 9.64 11.10
N THR A 14 -17.96 9.61 9.82
CA THR A 14 -19.36 9.66 9.39
C THR A 14 -20.11 8.59 10.17
N GLN A 15 -21.05 9.03 11.01
CA GLN A 15 -22.03 8.17 11.63
C GLN A 15 -22.73 7.37 10.52
N CYS A 16 -22.52 6.06 10.50
CA CYS A 16 -23.31 5.18 9.63
C CYS A 16 -24.72 5.15 10.21
N GLN A 17 -25.62 5.96 9.65
CA GLN A 17 -26.93 6.20 10.25
C GLN A 17 -27.99 5.13 9.91
N GLU A 18 -27.71 4.15 9.05
CA GLU A 18 -28.63 3.03 8.84
C GLU A 18 -27.88 1.70 8.79
N ARG A 19 -28.42 0.71 9.51
CA ARG A 19 -27.85 -0.63 9.71
C ARG A 19 -27.47 -1.27 8.37
N GLY A 20 -26.18 -1.35 8.09
CA GLY A 20 -25.69 -2.20 7.00
C GLY A 20 -25.92 -3.69 7.29
N TYR A 21 -25.73 -4.53 6.27
CA TYR A 21 -25.75 -5.98 6.42
C TYR A 21 -24.71 -6.40 7.47
N ASN A 22 -25.09 -7.23 8.44
CA ASN A 22 -24.29 -7.55 9.64
C ASN A 22 -23.89 -6.34 10.54
N ASN A 23 -24.57 -5.19 10.42
CA ASN A 23 -24.34 -3.94 11.18
C ASN A 23 -23.05 -3.17 10.83
N CYS A 24 -22.32 -3.53 9.76
CA CYS A 24 -21.12 -2.81 9.35
C CYS A 24 -21.41 -1.75 8.27
N CYS A 25 -20.61 -0.69 8.25
CA CYS A 25 -20.67 0.37 7.25
C CYS A 25 -20.16 -0.13 5.89
N GLU A 26 -20.42 0.65 4.83
CA GLU A 26 -19.72 0.45 3.55
C GLU A 26 -18.20 0.56 3.77
N ASP A 27 -17.42 -0.27 3.07
CA ASP A 27 -15.96 -0.43 3.23
C ASP A 27 -15.50 -1.10 4.54
N TYR A 28 -16.43 -1.74 5.25
CA TYR A 28 -16.14 -2.59 6.40
C TYR A 28 -16.81 -3.97 6.27
N GLU A 29 -16.17 -5.00 6.85
CA GLU A 29 -16.70 -6.36 6.98
C GLU A 29 -16.69 -6.82 8.44
N TRP A 30 -17.66 -7.66 8.80
CA TRP A 30 -17.72 -8.26 10.13
C TRP A 30 -16.62 -9.32 10.27
N ASP A 31 -15.73 -9.14 11.24
CA ASP A 31 -14.72 -10.12 11.62
C ASP A 31 -15.24 -10.97 12.78
N GLU A 32 -15.48 -12.26 12.54
CA GLU A 32 -15.99 -13.19 13.56
C GLU A 32 -14.98 -13.46 14.69
N ILE A 33 -13.69 -13.34 14.43
CA ILE A 33 -12.61 -13.60 15.39
C ILE A 33 -12.48 -12.42 16.34
N LEU A 34 -12.53 -11.19 15.81
CA LEU A 34 -12.43 -9.96 16.58
C LEU A 34 -13.78 -9.50 17.16
N GLY A 35 -14.88 -10.00 16.60
CA GLY A 35 -16.23 -9.60 16.98
C GLY A 35 -16.51 -8.12 16.69
N ASN A 36 -15.91 -7.57 15.63
CA ASN A 36 -16.06 -6.16 15.26
C ASN A 36 -16.06 -5.95 13.73
N CYS A 37 -16.44 -4.74 13.30
CA CYS A 37 -16.33 -4.34 11.91
C CYS A 37 -14.89 -3.91 11.62
N THR A 38 -14.23 -4.61 10.71
CA THR A 38 -12.88 -4.27 10.24
C THR A 38 -12.94 -3.63 8.87
N ARG A 39 -11.99 -2.75 8.58
CA ARG A 39 -11.90 -2.12 7.26
C ARG A 39 -11.57 -3.17 6.21
N CYS A 40 -12.16 -3.03 5.02
CA CYS A 40 -11.80 -3.85 3.88
C CYS A 40 -10.30 -3.89 3.60
N LYS A 41 -9.85 -5.07 3.17
CA LYS A 41 -8.48 -5.29 2.68
C LYS A 41 -8.19 -4.35 1.50
N PRO A 42 -6.92 -3.96 1.29
CA PRO A 42 -6.56 -3.10 0.17
C PRO A 42 -7.04 -3.73 -1.14
N GLY A 43 -7.61 -2.90 -2.01
CA GLY A 43 -8.17 -3.33 -3.29
C GLY A 43 -9.62 -3.80 -3.23
N PHE A 44 -10.21 -3.95 -2.04
CA PHE A 44 -11.62 -4.28 -1.86
C PHE A 44 -12.39 -3.11 -1.24
N TYR A 45 -13.65 -2.96 -1.63
CA TYR A 45 -14.54 -1.91 -1.16
C TYR A 45 -16.02 -2.34 -1.26
N GLY A 46 -16.92 -1.51 -0.75
CA GLY A 46 -18.37 -1.76 -0.76
C GLY A 46 -18.85 -2.55 0.46
N ILE A 47 -20.11 -2.97 0.42
CA ILE A 47 -20.75 -3.76 1.49
C ILE A 47 -20.10 -5.14 1.54
N ASN A 48 -19.61 -5.55 2.72
CA ASN A 48 -18.85 -6.80 2.91
C ASN A 48 -17.63 -6.94 1.98
N CYS A 49 -17.02 -5.82 1.57
CA CYS A 49 -15.80 -5.85 0.77
C CYS A 49 -15.92 -6.63 -0.54
N ASN A 50 -17.12 -6.66 -1.14
CA ASN A 50 -17.43 -7.53 -2.28
C ASN A 50 -17.04 -6.93 -3.66
N LYS A 51 -16.64 -5.66 -3.72
CA LYS A 51 -16.19 -5.01 -4.95
C LYS A 51 -14.68 -4.87 -4.94
N THR A 52 -14.07 -5.03 -6.10
CA THR A 52 -12.65 -4.79 -6.33
C THR A 52 -12.42 -3.44 -7.01
N CYS A 53 -11.35 -2.74 -6.67
CA CYS A 53 -10.99 -1.49 -7.33
C CYS A 53 -10.89 -1.66 -8.85
N ARG A 54 -11.54 -0.75 -9.58
CA ARG A 54 -11.48 -0.70 -11.04
C ARG A 54 -10.22 0.05 -11.47
N TYR A 55 -9.56 -0.41 -12.53
CA TYR A 55 -8.48 0.33 -13.18
C TYR A 55 -8.92 1.78 -13.51
N PRO A 56 -8.08 2.80 -13.23
CA PRO A 56 -6.68 2.70 -12.83
C PRO A 56 -6.44 2.72 -11.31
N HIS A 57 -7.48 2.51 -10.51
CA HIS A 57 -7.41 2.69 -9.06
C HIS A 57 -7.03 1.42 -8.31
N PHE A 58 -6.31 1.57 -7.20
CA PHE A 58 -5.91 0.45 -6.33
C PHE A 58 -5.74 0.85 -4.85
N GLY A 59 -5.51 -0.14 -4.00
CA GLY A 59 -5.18 0.06 -2.58
C GLY A 59 -6.40 0.33 -1.69
N TYR A 60 -6.19 0.93 -0.51
CA TYR A 60 -7.29 1.22 0.41
C TYR A 60 -8.25 2.26 -0.16
N ALA A 61 -9.56 1.94 -0.16
CA ALA A 61 -10.62 2.78 -0.72
C ALA A 61 -10.35 3.25 -2.15
N CYS A 62 -9.54 2.51 -2.92
CA CYS A 62 -9.20 2.82 -4.30
C CYS A 62 -8.60 4.23 -4.51
N GLN A 63 -7.91 4.79 -3.51
CA GLN A 63 -7.36 6.15 -3.58
C GLN A 63 -6.02 6.24 -4.32
N GLN A 64 -5.36 5.11 -4.59
CA GLN A 64 -4.09 5.06 -5.33
C GLN A 64 -4.34 4.83 -6.82
N ASN A 65 -3.35 5.11 -7.66
CA ASN A 65 -3.50 5.09 -9.13
C ASN A 65 -2.30 4.43 -9.84
N CYS A 66 -2.59 3.50 -10.75
CA CYS A 66 -1.68 2.76 -11.62
C CYS A 66 -1.27 3.51 -12.91
N SER A 67 -1.26 4.85 -12.94
CA SER A 67 -0.87 5.63 -14.14
C SER A 67 0.50 5.28 -14.76
N GLN A 68 1.34 4.51 -14.06
CA GLN A 68 2.69 4.13 -14.46
C GLN A 68 2.79 2.74 -15.11
N CYS A 69 1.68 2.01 -15.22
CA CYS A 69 1.65 0.68 -15.85
C CYS A 69 0.33 0.44 -16.60
N SER A 70 0.30 -0.59 -17.44
CA SER A 70 -0.93 -1.03 -18.12
C SER A 70 -1.88 -1.76 -17.16
N GLU A 71 -3.16 -1.83 -17.53
CA GLU A 71 -4.21 -2.50 -16.75
C GLU A 71 -3.85 -3.95 -16.44
N GLU A 72 -3.22 -4.67 -17.37
CA GLU A 72 -2.80 -6.07 -17.18
C GLU A 72 -1.72 -6.28 -16.11
N VAL A 73 -1.00 -5.23 -15.71
CA VAL A 73 0.07 -5.29 -14.68
C VAL A 73 -0.36 -4.59 -13.37
N CYS A 74 -1.48 -3.86 -13.38
CA CYS A 74 -2.02 -3.18 -12.22
C CYS A 74 -2.84 -4.15 -11.36
N ASP A 75 -2.29 -4.57 -10.22
CA ASP A 75 -3.04 -5.31 -9.23
C ASP A 75 -3.95 -4.36 -8.43
N PHE A 76 -5.23 -4.70 -8.28
CA PHE A 76 -6.20 -3.84 -7.59
C PHE A 76 -5.85 -3.60 -6.11
N ALA A 77 -5.03 -4.45 -5.47
CA ALA A 77 -4.60 -4.29 -4.09
C ALA A 77 -3.21 -3.62 -3.96
N LYS A 78 -2.26 -4.03 -4.80
CA LYS A 78 -0.83 -3.66 -4.70
C LYS A 78 -0.40 -2.59 -5.72
N GLY A 79 -1.20 -2.36 -6.74
CA GLY A 79 -0.92 -1.45 -7.84
C GLY A 79 0.05 -2.05 -8.85
N CYS A 80 0.89 -1.20 -9.44
CA CYS A 80 1.89 -1.65 -10.39
C CYS A 80 2.93 -2.52 -9.68
N SER A 81 3.05 -3.76 -10.12
CA SER A 81 4.24 -4.56 -9.82
C SER A 81 5.41 -3.93 -10.57
N ILE A 82 6.05 -2.91 -9.97
CA ILE A 82 7.40 -2.54 -10.39
C ILE A 82 8.14 -3.86 -10.31
N LEU A 83 8.69 -4.33 -11.44
CA LEU A 83 9.78 -5.28 -11.40
C LEU A 83 10.79 -4.62 -10.48
N LYS A 84 10.72 -4.94 -9.19
CA LYS A 84 11.87 -4.85 -8.33
C LYS A 84 12.79 -5.78 -9.07
N VAL A 85 13.66 -5.19 -9.87
CA VAL A 85 14.94 -5.80 -10.19
C VAL A 85 15.47 -6.01 -8.79
N VAL A 86 15.17 -7.20 -8.25
CA VAL A 86 15.95 -7.78 -7.20
C VAL A 86 17.27 -7.83 -7.91
N GLU A 87 18.10 -6.84 -7.67
CA GLU A 87 19.53 -7.01 -7.82
C GLU A 87 19.85 -8.16 -6.87
N CYS A 88 19.65 -9.39 -7.36
CA CYS A 88 20.33 -10.56 -6.86
C CYS A 88 21.81 -10.34 -7.17
N TYR A 89 22.46 -9.34 -6.56
CA TYR A 89 23.91 -9.29 -6.46
C TYR A 89 24.33 -10.18 -5.29
N CYS A 90 24.08 -11.47 -5.44
CA CYS A 90 24.95 -12.47 -4.86
C CYS A 90 25.67 -13.12 -6.04
N ILE A 91 26.72 -12.47 -6.58
CA ILE A 91 28.16 -12.86 -6.53
C ILE A 91 29.00 -11.68 -7.08
N GLY A 92 29.89 -11.05 -6.30
CA GLY A 92 31.15 -10.50 -6.84
C GLY A 92 31.54 -8.99 -6.74
N TYR A 93 30.72 -8.04 -6.32
CA TYR A 93 31.13 -6.61 -6.35
C TYR A 93 32.08 -6.14 -5.23
N PHE A 94 32.51 -7.04 -4.35
CA PHE A 94 33.50 -6.74 -3.31
C PHE A 94 34.97 -6.81 -3.81
N SER A 95 35.23 -7.16 -5.08
CA SER A 95 36.60 -7.27 -5.60
C SER A 95 37.15 -6.02 -6.30
N SER A 96 36.33 -5.01 -6.61
CA SER A 96 36.78 -3.79 -7.30
C SER A 96 36.94 -2.58 -6.37
N PHE A 97 36.26 -2.56 -5.22
CA PHE A 97 36.38 -1.45 -4.25
C PHE A 97 37.47 -1.69 -3.18
N LEU A 98 37.68 -2.94 -2.73
CA LEU A 98 38.71 -3.25 -1.72
C LEU A 98 40.13 -3.47 -2.28
N LYS A 99 40.31 -3.74 -3.58
CA LYS A 99 41.66 -3.78 -4.18
C LYS A 99 42.34 -2.40 -4.19
N LYS A 100 41.59 -1.33 -3.97
CA LYS A 100 42.10 0.04 -4.07
C LYS A 100 42.57 0.62 -2.73
N THR A 101 42.24 -0.01 -1.59
CA THR A 101 42.45 0.62 -0.27
C THR A 101 43.40 -0.10 0.67
N LEU A 102 43.89 -1.32 0.37
CA LEU A 102 44.91 -1.97 1.21
C LEU A 102 45.92 -2.79 0.38
N GLY A 103 47.16 -2.30 0.24
CA GLY A 103 48.35 -3.17 0.14
C GLY A 103 48.99 -3.35 -1.24
N LYS A 104 49.77 -2.35 -1.68
CA LYS A 104 51.02 -2.62 -2.40
C LYS A 104 52.01 -3.27 -1.42
N GLN A 105 52.83 -4.18 -1.96
CA GLN A 105 54.01 -4.87 -1.39
C GLN A 105 53.74 -6.05 -0.44
N VAL A 106 54.11 -7.26 -0.90
CA VAL A 106 55.23 -8.06 -0.35
C VAL A 106 55.59 -9.16 -1.38
N SER A 107 56.90 -9.34 -1.56
CA SER A 107 57.61 -10.33 -2.38
C SER A 107 57.75 -11.69 -1.68
N ASN A 108 58.42 -12.64 -2.37
CA ASN A 108 59.02 -13.92 -1.91
C ASN A 108 58.09 -15.13 -2.14
N ASP A 109 58.43 -16.18 -2.89
CA ASP A 109 59.71 -16.73 -3.40
C ASP A 109 59.55 -17.26 -4.84
#